data_AF-A0A6F9AQN2-F1
#
_entry.id   AF-A0A6F9AQN2-F1
#
_cell.length_a   1.000
_cell.length_b   1.000
_cell.length_c   1.000
_cell.angle_alpha   90.00
_cell.angle_beta   90.00
_cell.angle_gamma   90.00
#
_symmetry.space_group_name_H-M   'P 1'
#
loop_
_entity.id
_entity.type
_entity.pdbx_description
1 polymer ?
#
loop_
_entity_poly.entity_id
_entity_poly.type
_entity_poly.pdbx_seq_one_letter_code
_entity_poly.pdbx_strand_id
1 'polypeptide(L)'
;MEPSGLGANDHAQNSVCNGEHPWEVTAVTRLCRFLCYGSEMAMYDTKEHRLGMESALALRSLLQEGRGCEVVEEVKRLANPSLFILDVCSQHSELKTRQRVFQALRDVCRDSEHLFTFVQYKKEVKEGMQCGIWGRALRKAVSNWYNEQDAMSLALAVTKYRTRGGWSHQDLLRLSHTKPANEAGEKVKHSADEIEVTHLIEEHRLEREQLLTDHLKSKEVWKALLKEIKSVLRTLGKMTADQVLKPGSSDVAAVCKRIQSEAALKKNVEPAGKHFAVVVDISTSLSSIVQGTSVSTAVTAAALAMVIVRTEAETQVLAYSEGAIVPCTISGDMSLREVTAELVKLPSGYTDYALPILWASEKGIAVDMFIIFTNSACWHGKANPAECLRMYRHVS
;
A
#
# COMPACT_ATOMS: atom_id res chain seq x y z
N MET A 1 -54.92 15.82 22.33
CA MET A 1 -53.56 16.13 21.85
C MET A 1 -52.60 15.37 22.76
N GLU A 2 -52.39 14.10 22.42
CA GLU A 2 -51.30 13.29 22.99
C GLU A 2 -50.09 13.44 22.08
N PRO A 3 -48.85 13.52 22.61
CA PRO A 3 -47.68 13.14 21.87
C PRO A 3 -47.29 11.70 22.25
N SER A 4 -47.33 10.87 21.22
CA SER A 4 -46.87 9.49 21.11
C SER A 4 -45.38 9.34 21.45
N GLY A 5 -45.08 8.56 22.50
CA GLY A 5 -43.76 8.01 22.76
C GLY A 5 -43.65 6.61 22.17
N LEU A 6 -43.27 6.53 20.88
CA LEU A 6 -42.88 5.27 20.24
C LEU A 6 -41.46 4.91 20.70
N GLY A 7 -41.34 3.75 21.35
CA GLY A 7 -40.06 3.13 21.68
C GLY A 7 -39.23 2.88 20.42
N ALA A 8 -38.01 3.40 20.41
CA ALA A 8 -37.02 3.05 19.41
C ALA A 8 -36.45 1.68 19.79
N ASN A 9 -36.77 0.66 18.98
CA ASN A 9 -36.18 -0.67 19.07
C ASN A 9 -34.67 -0.60 18.83
N ASP A 10 -33.91 -1.06 19.82
CA ASP A 10 -32.53 -1.50 19.72
C ASP A 10 -32.42 -2.66 18.72
N HIS A 11 -31.95 -2.38 17.51
CA HIS A 11 -31.41 -3.39 16.59
C HIS A 11 -30.03 -2.95 16.09
N ALA A 12 -29.08 -2.90 17.01
CA ALA A 12 -27.65 -2.88 16.71
C ALA A 12 -26.94 -3.97 17.52
N GLN A 13 -27.43 -5.21 17.45
CA GLN A 13 -26.66 -6.37 17.89
C GLN A 13 -25.74 -6.79 16.74
N ASN A 14 -24.53 -6.22 16.74
CA ASN A 14 -23.39 -6.82 16.08
C ASN A 14 -23.14 -8.18 16.75
N SER A 15 -23.57 -9.26 16.09
CA SER A 15 -23.21 -10.63 16.44
C SER A 15 -21.71 -10.82 16.18
N VAL A 16 -20.89 -10.45 17.16
CA VAL A 16 -19.49 -10.88 17.23
C VAL A 16 -19.51 -12.37 17.53
N CYS A 17 -19.12 -13.17 16.53
CA CYS A 17 -19.02 -14.62 16.65
C CYS A 17 -17.88 -15.00 17.61
N ASN A 18 -18.18 -15.10 18.91
CA ASN A 18 -17.34 -15.77 19.89
C ASN A 18 -17.49 -17.29 19.72
N GLY A 19 -16.73 -17.86 18.78
CA GLY A 19 -16.57 -19.31 18.64
C GLY A 19 -15.09 -19.65 18.68
N GLU A 20 -14.67 -20.43 19.68
CA GLU A 20 -13.30 -20.96 19.79
C GLU A 20 -12.93 -21.70 18.50
N HIS A 21 -11.94 -21.18 17.77
CA HIS A 21 -11.48 -21.77 16.52
C HIS A 21 -10.38 -22.82 16.78
N PRO A 22 -10.33 -23.96 16.05
CA PRO A 22 -9.45 -25.10 16.39
C PRO A 22 -7.97 -24.94 16.00
N TRP A 23 -7.58 -23.80 15.44
CA TRP A 23 -6.20 -23.54 14.99
C TRP A 23 -5.75 -22.23 15.58
N GLU A 24 -5.01 -22.30 16.69
CA GLU A 24 -4.49 -21.11 17.34
C GLU A 24 -3.44 -20.48 16.42
N VAL A 25 -3.79 -19.34 15.82
CA VAL A 25 -2.93 -18.62 14.89
C VAL A 25 -1.76 -18.03 15.66
N THR A 26 -0.53 -18.25 15.18
CA THR A 26 0.67 -17.74 15.84
C THR A 26 0.59 -16.21 16.04
N ALA A 27 1.21 -15.70 17.11
CA ALA A 27 1.24 -14.26 17.39
C ALA A 27 1.86 -13.45 16.23
N VAL A 28 2.84 -14.02 15.53
CA VAL A 28 3.46 -13.40 14.34
C VAL A 28 2.46 -13.30 13.19
N THR A 29 1.70 -14.36 12.92
CA THR A 29 0.67 -14.32 11.88
C THR A 29 -0.44 -13.32 12.22
N ARG A 30 -0.84 -13.22 13.49
CA ARG A 30 -1.78 -12.18 13.97
C ARG A 30 -1.23 -10.77 13.81
N LEU A 31 0.05 -10.56 14.12
CA LEU A 31 0.75 -9.30 13.87
C LEU A 31 0.78 -8.96 12.37
N CYS A 32 1.10 -9.92 11.50
CA CYS A 32 1.09 -9.69 10.05
C CYS A 32 -0.32 -9.31 9.55
N ARG A 33 -1.37 -9.96 10.06
CA ARG A 33 -2.76 -9.57 9.77
C ARG A 33 -3.03 -8.14 10.22
N PHE A 34 -2.63 -7.80 11.43
CA PHE A 34 -2.81 -6.45 11.96
C PHE A 34 -2.07 -5.40 11.13
N LEU A 35 -0.84 -5.69 10.70
CA LEU A 35 -0.03 -4.85 9.82
C LEU A 35 -0.64 -4.67 8.43
N CYS A 36 -1.23 -5.73 7.87
CA CYS A 36 -1.83 -5.69 6.54
C CYS A 36 -3.23 -5.08 6.54
N TYR A 37 -4.02 -5.33 7.58
CA TYR A 37 -5.47 -5.15 7.57
C TYR A 37 -6.00 -4.26 8.71
N GLY A 38 -5.14 -3.80 9.64
CA GLY A 38 -5.56 -3.04 10.82
C GLY A 38 -6.29 -3.86 11.88
N SER A 39 -6.37 -5.19 11.70
CA SER A 39 -7.04 -6.13 12.60
C SER A 39 -6.26 -7.44 12.68
N GLU A 40 -6.24 -8.08 13.86
CA GLU A 40 -5.67 -9.42 14.03
C GLU A 40 -6.55 -10.53 13.39
N MET A 41 -7.80 -10.18 13.04
CA MET A 41 -8.71 -11.07 12.32
C MET A 41 -8.32 -11.18 10.84
N ALA A 42 -8.72 -12.27 10.19
CA ALA A 42 -8.51 -12.48 8.75
C ALA A 42 -9.55 -11.73 7.91
N MET A 43 -9.81 -10.46 8.25
CA MET A 43 -10.79 -9.60 7.58
C MET A 43 -10.09 -8.31 7.16
N TYR A 44 -10.18 -7.97 5.87
CA TYR A 44 -9.75 -6.67 5.37
C TYR A 44 -10.93 -5.71 5.42
N ASP A 45 -10.85 -4.69 6.27
CA ASP A 45 -11.84 -3.60 6.34
C ASP A 45 -11.21 -2.33 5.78
N THR A 46 -11.97 -1.61 4.96
CA THR A 46 -11.56 -0.32 4.38
C THR A 46 -11.88 0.86 5.29
N LYS A 47 -12.58 0.65 6.42
CA LYS A 47 -12.81 1.69 7.41
C LYS A 47 -11.53 1.98 8.20
N GLU A 48 -11.24 3.27 8.36
CA GLU A 48 -10.12 3.74 9.19
C GLU A 48 -10.41 3.43 10.66
N HIS A 49 -9.84 2.33 11.15
CA HIS A 49 -9.85 2.03 12.57
C HIS A 49 -8.75 2.83 13.26
N ARG A 50 -9.09 3.53 14.35
CA ARG A 50 -8.07 4.11 15.23
C ARG A 50 -7.25 2.96 15.81
N LEU A 51 -6.03 2.81 15.31
CA LEU A 51 -5.07 1.83 15.81
C LEU A 51 -4.71 2.21 17.26
N GLY A 52 -5.03 1.33 18.19
CA GLY A 52 -4.79 1.51 19.61
C GLY A 52 -4.10 0.30 20.22
N MET A 53 -3.46 0.47 21.37
CA MET A 53 -2.78 -0.63 22.07
C MET A 53 -3.74 -1.74 22.52
N GLU A 54 -5.02 -1.40 22.66
CA GLU A 54 -6.10 -2.34 22.99
C GLU A 54 -6.41 -3.32 21.85
N SER A 55 -6.19 -2.93 20.59
CA SER A 55 -6.42 -3.78 19.42
C SER A 55 -5.18 -4.57 18.95
N ALA A 56 -4.01 -4.32 19.56
CA ALA A 56 -2.73 -4.96 19.22
C ALA A 56 -2.26 -5.95 20.30
N LEU A 57 -3.09 -6.94 20.63
CA LEU A 57 -2.82 -7.96 21.64
C LEU A 57 -1.60 -8.83 21.27
N ALA A 58 -1.45 -9.19 20.01
CA ALA A 58 -0.32 -9.95 19.49
C ALA A 58 1.00 -9.17 19.63
N LEU A 59 0.99 -7.85 19.39
CA LEU A 59 2.15 -6.99 19.61
C LEU A 59 2.58 -7.01 21.08
N ARG A 60 1.61 -6.92 22.00
CA ARG A 60 1.88 -6.98 23.44
C ARG A 60 2.53 -8.30 23.87
N SER A 61 1.99 -9.43 23.40
CA SER A 61 2.57 -10.77 23.67
C SER A 61 4.02 -10.85 23.20
N LEU A 62 4.27 -10.45 21.95
CA LEU A 62 5.62 -10.51 21.36
C LEU A 62 6.63 -9.62 22.09
N LEU A 63 6.22 -8.44 22.55
CA LEU A 63 7.09 -7.56 23.34
C LEU A 63 7.36 -8.11 24.74
N GLN A 64 6.37 -8.70 25.40
CA GLN A 64 6.54 -9.37 26.71
C GLN A 64 7.48 -10.57 26.62
N GLU A 65 7.45 -11.31 25.51
CA GLU A 65 8.37 -12.41 25.20
C GLU A 65 9.79 -11.95 24.82
N GLY A 66 10.05 -10.64 24.74
CA GLY A 66 11.36 -10.11 24.32
C GLY A 66 11.65 -10.24 22.82
N ARG A 67 10.61 -10.45 22.00
CA ARG A 67 10.71 -10.67 20.54
C ARG A 67 10.54 -9.37 19.74
N GLY A 68 10.84 -8.22 20.34
CA GLY A 68 10.66 -6.92 19.69
C GLY A 68 11.48 -6.72 18.42
N CYS A 69 12.64 -7.36 18.28
CA CYS A 69 13.42 -7.30 17.04
C CYS A 69 12.71 -8.00 15.87
N GLU A 70 11.99 -9.10 16.12
CA GLU A 70 11.22 -9.83 15.12
C GLU A 70 10.04 -9.00 14.62
N VAL A 71 9.36 -8.29 15.53
CA VAL A 71 8.30 -7.34 15.19
C VAL A 71 8.80 -6.28 14.21
N VAL A 72 9.98 -5.70 14.45
CA VAL A 72 10.53 -4.65 13.58
C VAL A 72 10.89 -5.18 12.19
N GLU A 73 11.38 -6.42 12.08
CA GLU A 73 11.64 -7.04 10.78
C GLU A 73 10.36 -7.32 10.00
N GLU A 74 9.28 -7.76 10.67
CA GLU A 74 7.99 -7.94 10.00
C GLU A 74 7.39 -6.63 9.51
N VAL A 75 7.50 -5.55 10.30
CA VAL A 75 7.10 -4.19 9.87
C VAL A 75 7.90 -3.76 8.65
N LYS A 76 9.22 -3.97 8.65
CA LYS A 76 10.10 -3.66 7.53
C LYS A 76 9.74 -4.46 6.28
N ARG A 77 9.40 -5.74 6.43
CA ARG A 77 9.03 -6.64 5.33
C ARG A 77 7.72 -6.24 4.65
N LEU A 78 6.71 -5.88 5.43
CA LEU A 78 5.33 -5.71 4.92
C LEU A 78 5.06 -4.36 4.26
N ALA A 79 6.01 -3.40 4.30
CA ALA A 79 5.98 -2.14 3.54
C ALA A 79 4.78 -1.21 3.81
N ASN A 80 3.80 -1.62 4.61
CA ASN A 80 2.72 -0.79 5.14
C ASN A 80 3.16 -0.29 6.52
N PRO A 81 3.45 1.01 6.68
CA PRO A 81 4.00 1.52 7.91
C PRO A 81 2.87 1.70 8.91
N SER A 82 2.60 0.65 9.70
CA SER A 82 1.92 0.83 10.98
C SER A 82 2.90 1.53 11.93
N LEU A 83 3.10 2.84 11.72
CA LEU A 83 4.05 3.69 12.46
C LEU A 83 3.78 3.67 13.96
N PHE A 84 2.53 3.41 14.34
CA PHE A 84 2.12 3.07 15.69
C PHE A 84 2.96 1.94 16.30
N ILE A 85 3.20 0.84 15.58
CA ILE A 85 3.97 -0.31 16.07
C ILE A 85 5.46 0.05 16.23
N LEU A 86 6.04 0.76 15.25
CA LEU A 86 7.41 1.25 15.38
C LEU A 86 7.56 2.18 16.58
N ASP A 87 6.58 3.03 16.82
CA ASP A 87 6.60 3.95 17.95
C ASP A 87 6.61 3.19 19.28
N VAL A 88 5.68 2.24 19.47
CA VAL A 88 5.63 1.36 20.65
C VAL A 88 6.97 0.63 20.85
N CYS A 89 7.55 0.07 19.78
CA CYS A 89 8.85 -0.61 19.83
C CYS A 89 10.00 0.36 20.16
N SER A 90 9.95 1.61 19.69
CA SER A 90 10.99 2.63 19.93
C SER A 90 11.05 3.11 21.38
N GLN A 91 10.01 2.83 22.16
CA GLN A 91 9.87 3.20 23.57
C GLN A 91 9.96 1.98 24.50
N HIS A 92 10.15 0.78 23.94
CA HIS A 92 10.31 -0.44 24.72
C HIS A 92 11.53 -0.35 25.65
N SER A 93 11.42 -0.97 26.84
CA SER A 93 12.49 -0.97 27.84
C SER A 93 13.79 -1.57 27.29
N GLU A 94 13.67 -2.58 26.44
CA GLU A 94 14.80 -3.28 25.82
C GLU A 94 15.58 -2.40 24.83
N LEU A 95 16.90 -2.31 25.02
CA LEU A 95 17.78 -1.51 24.17
C LEU A 95 17.88 -2.05 22.73
N LYS A 96 17.93 -3.38 22.56
CA LYS A 96 18.09 -4.03 21.24
C LYS A 96 16.93 -3.68 20.30
N THR A 97 15.70 -3.80 20.81
CA THR A 97 14.47 -3.44 20.07
C THR A 97 14.47 -1.97 19.66
N ARG A 98 14.82 -1.05 20.55
CA ARG A 98 14.92 0.39 20.23
C ARG A 98 15.97 0.69 19.16
N GLN A 99 17.14 0.07 19.26
CA GLN A 99 18.20 0.23 18.26
C GLN A 99 17.76 -0.26 16.88
N ARG A 100 17.06 -1.40 16.83
CA ARG A 100 16.55 -1.97 15.57
C ARG A 100 15.52 -1.06 14.91
N VAL A 101 14.61 -0.43 15.68
CA VAL A 101 13.67 0.56 15.14
C VAL A 101 14.39 1.71 14.44
N PHE A 102 15.38 2.31 15.10
CA PHE A 102 16.11 3.44 14.51
C PHE A 102 16.96 3.05 13.29
N GLN A 103 17.45 1.81 13.23
CA GLN A 103 18.12 1.28 12.04
C GLN A 103 17.15 1.04 10.88
N ALA A 104 15.93 0.60 11.16
CA ALA A 104 14.89 0.36 10.16
C ALA A 104 14.11 1.62 9.75
N LEU A 105 14.39 2.78 10.36
CA LEU A 105 13.58 4.00 10.19
C LEU A 105 13.46 4.43 8.73
N ARG A 106 14.57 4.39 7.97
CA ARG A 106 14.55 4.74 6.53
C ARG A 106 13.76 3.73 5.69
N ASP A 107 13.86 2.45 6.02
CA ASP A 107 13.19 1.39 5.25
C ASP A 107 11.66 1.47 5.41
N VAL A 108 11.20 1.90 6.60
CA VAL A 108 9.78 1.99 6.94
C VAL A 108 9.21 3.39 6.63
N CYS A 109 9.89 4.47 7.03
CA CYS A 109 9.45 5.84 6.72
C CYS A 109 9.93 6.23 5.32
N ARG A 110 9.20 5.84 4.28
CA ARG A 110 9.62 6.07 2.88
C ARG A 110 9.38 7.48 2.36
N ASP A 111 8.55 8.26 3.04
CA ASP A 111 8.27 9.64 2.70
C ASP A 111 8.13 10.50 3.98
N SER A 112 7.99 11.80 3.78
CA SER A 112 7.88 12.78 4.85
C SER A 112 6.63 12.60 5.70
N GLU A 113 5.50 12.16 5.13
CA GLU A 113 4.27 11.93 5.88
C GLU A 113 4.50 10.85 6.95
N HIS A 114 5.19 9.77 6.58
CA HIS A 114 5.54 8.74 7.53
C HIS A 114 6.50 9.25 8.63
N LEU A 115 7.51 10.03 8.24
CA LEU A 115 8.46 10.59 9.20
C LEU A 115 7.77 11.53 10.20
N PHE A 116 6.89 12.43 9.73
CA PHE A 116 6.14 13.35 10.59
C PHE A 116 5.22 12.59 11.54
N THR A 117 4.48 11.61 11.02
CA THR A 117 3.55 10.80 11.81
C THR A 117 4.30 10.00 12.88
N PHE A 118 5.48 9.43 12.56
CA PHE A 118 6.34 8.76 13.55
C PHE A 118 6.75 9.70 14.70
N VAL A 119 7.18 10.92 14.38
CA VAL A 119 7.60 11.90 15.40
C VAL A 119 6.41 12.42 16.21
N GLN A 120 5.24 12.56 15.59
CA GLN A 120 4.01 12.93 16.28
C GLN A 120 3.57 11.86 17.29
N TYR A 121 3.56 10.58 16.90
CA TYR A 121 3.27 9.48 17.83
C TYR A 121 4.23 9.47 19.02
N LYS A 122 5.55 9.65 18.78
CA LYS A 122 6.54 9.79 19.86
C LYS A 122 6.23 10.94 20.82
N LYS A 123 5.59 12.02 20.35
CA LYS A 123 5.22 13.17 21.19
C LYS A 123 3.99 12.85 22.06
N GLU A 124 2.98 12.19 21.50
CA GLU A 124 1.73 11.86 22.19
C GLU A 124 1.93 10.82 23.31
N VAL A 125 2.73 9.78 23.08
CA VAL A 125 2.99 8.74 24.08
C VAL A 125 3.87 9.23 25.24
N LYS A 126 4.55 10.37 25.08
CA LYS A 126 5.39 10.99 26.12
C LYS A 126 4.59 11.43 27.35
N GLU A 127 3.27 11.57 27.25
CA GLU A 127 2.43 11.94 28.40
C GLU A 127 2.52 10.93 29.57
N GLY A 128 3.13 9.76 29.37
CA GLY A 128 3.41 8.77 30.42
C GLY A 128 4.89 8.49 30.81
N MET A 129 5.91 9.16 30.22
CA MET A 129 7.33 8.83 30.46
C MET A 129 8.23 10.06 30.74
N GLN A 130 9.09 9.96 31.77
CA GLN A 130 10.06 10.99 32.19
C GLN A 130 11.34 11.06 31.32
N CYS A 131 11.24 10.91 30.00
CA CYS A 131 12.40 11.05 29.11
C CYS A 131 12.15 12.06 27.97
N GLY A 132 13.21 12.76 27.55
CA GLY A 132 13.14 13.70 26.43
C GLY A 132 13.03 12.97 25.09
N ILE A 133 12.14 13.44 24.21
CA ILE A 133 11.90 12.86 22.87
C ILE A 133 13.18 12.83 22.03
N TRP A 134 13.97 13.92 22.08
CA TRP A 134 15.14 14.14 21.24
C TRP A 134 16.43 13.62 21.88
N GLY A 135 16.52 12.30 22.06
CA GLY A 135 17.77 11.63 22.42
C GLY A 135 18.78 11.58 21.26
N ARG A 136 20.04 11.21 21.55
CA ARG A 136 21.11 11.07 20.52
C ARG A 136 20.69 10.10 19.41
N ALA A 137 20.00 9.01 19.76
CA ALA A 137 19.53 8.01 18.80
C ALA A 137 18.51 8.58 17.80
N LEU A 138 17.49 9.31 18.27
CA LEU A 138 16.49 9.91 17.39
C LEU A 138 17.11 10.99 16.50
N ARG A 139 17.98 11.86 17.06
CA ARG A 139 18.68 12.89 16.26
C ARG A 139 19.49 12.26 15.12
N LYS A 140 20.24 11.20 15.42
CA LYS A 140 21.03 10.47 14.41
C LYS A 140 20.12 9.82 13.37
N ALA A 141 19.05 9.14 13.79
CA ALA A 141 18.13 8.46 12.86
C ALA A 141 17.45 9.45 11.90
N VAL A 142 16.97 10.59 12.42
CA VAL A 142 16.37 11.65 11.59
C VAL A 142 17.41 12.27 10.66
N SER A 143 18.62 12.58 11.13
CA SER A 143 19.68 13.12 10.25
C SER A 143 20.08 12.16 9.14
N ASN A 144 20.18 10.86 9.46
CA ASN A 144 20.44 9.82 8.48
C ASN A 144 19.30 9.72 7.45
N TRP A 145 18.04 9.84 7.89
CA TRP A 145 16.90 9.85 6.99
C TRP A 145 17.02 10.91 5.89
N TYR A 146 17.45 12.13 6.24
CA TYR A 146 17.70 13.20 5.25
C TYR A 146 18.92 12.92 4.38
N ASN A 147 20.04 12.51 4.98
CA ASN A 147 21.34 12.42 4.29
C ASN A 147 21.51 11.16 3.43
N GLU A 148 20.81 10.08 3.75
CA GLU A 148 20.90 8.83 2.98
C GLU A 148 20.02 8.83 1.74
N GLN A 149 19.15 9.84 1.58
CA GLN A 149 18.34 10.04 0.38
C GLN A 149 19.15 10.73 -0.71
N ASP A 150 18.88 10.36 -1.96
CA ASP A 150 19.31 11.18 -3.08
C ASP A 150 18.59 12.53 -3.04
N ALA A 151 19.22 13.55 -3.61
CA ALA A 151 18.76 14.91 -3.46
C ALA A 151 17.41 15.17 -4.16
N MET A 152 17.00 14.31 -5.10
CA MET A 152 15.65 14.36 -5.66
C MET A 152 14.61 13.78 -4.72
N SER A 153 14.80 12.54 -4.28
CA SER A 153 13.86 11.89 -3.37
C SER A 153 13.61 12.80 -2.17
N LEU A 154 14.67 13.47 -1.69
CA LEU A 154 14.55 14.49 -0.67
C LEU A 154 13.80 15.74 -1.13
N ALA A 155 14.10 16.32 -2.30
CA ALA A 155 13.38 17.47 -2.84
C ALA A 155 11.87 17.19 -3.00
N LEU A 156 11.51 16.03 -3.54
CA LEU A 156 10.13 15.55 -3.65
C LEU A 156 9.51 15.37 -2.27
N ALA A 157 10.22 14.74 -1.33
CA ALA A 157 9.74 14.54 0.02
C ALA A 157 9.42 15.89 0.70
N VAL A 158 10.31 16.89 0.60
CA VAL A 158 10.13 18.20 1.25
C VAL A 158 9.10 19.10 0.59
N THR A 159 8.85 18.93 -0.70
CA THR A 159 7.88 19.72 -1.46
C THR A 159 6.50 19.08 -1.48
N LYS A 160 6.40 17.75 -1.58
CA LYS A 160 5.12 17.02 -1.58
C LYS A 160 4.40 17.15 -0.24
N TYR A 161 5.14 17.06 0.86
CA TYR A 161 4.59 17.18 2.21
C TYR A 161 5.41 18.19 3.00
N ARG A 162 5.03 19.47 2.92
CA ARG A 162 5.74 20.52 3.65
C ARG A 162 5.57 20.39 5.17
N THR A 163 4.39 19.99 5.60
CA THR A 163 3.99 19.84 7.01
C THR A 163 2.94 18.74 7.18
N ARG A 164 2.97 18.02 8.30
CA ARG A 164 1.91 17.07 8.70
C ARG A 164 1.91 16.90 10.22
N GLY A 165 0.73 16.73 10.83
CA GLY A 165 0.61 16.45 12.26
C GLY A 165 1.28 17.51 13.16
N GLY A 166 1.34 18.77 12.72
CA GLY A 166 2.02 19.86 13.45
C GLY A 166 3.54 19.90 13.30
N TRP A 167 4.14 19.05 12.47
CA TRP A 167 5.58 19.01 12.20
C TRP A 167 5.90 19.52 10.80
N SER A 168 7.04 20.22 10.67
CA SER A 168 7.63 20.64 9.40
C SER A 168 9.03 20.06 9.21
N HIS A 169 9.52 20.03 7.96
CA HIS A 169 10.91 19.68 7.68
C HIS A 169 11.89 20.60 8.42
N GLN A 170 11.57 21.89 8.53
CA GLN A 170 12.37 22.85 9.27
C GLN A 170 12.49 22.48 10.75
N ASP A 171 11.40 22.00 11.37
CA ASP A 171 11.44 21.54 12.76
C ASP A 171 12.33 20.33 12.94
N LEU A 172 12.18 19.31 12.09
CA LEU A 172 13.01 18.11 12.15
C LEU A 172 14.49 18.42 11.91
N LEU A 173 14.83 19.23 10.90
CA LEU A 173 16.22 19.62 10.62
C LEU A 173 16.84 20.39 11.79
N ARG A 174 16.09 21.32 12.39
CA ARG A 174 16.50 22.09 13.57
C ARG A 174 16.74 21.19 14.79
N LEU A 175 15.82 20.27 15.08
CA LEU A 175 15.86 19.44 16.29
C LEU A 175 16.81 18.23 16.16
N SER A 176 17.05 17.75 14.94
CA SER A 176 18.02 16.70 14.65
C SER A 176 19.45 17.21 14.55
N HIS A 177 19.65 18.51 14.30
CA HIS A 177 20.95 19.11 13.96
C HIS A 177 21.60 18.45 12.73
N THR A 178 20.81 18.26 11.67
CA THR A 178 21.28 17.62 10.43
C THR A 178 22.31 18.48 9.71
N LYS A 179 23.38 17.84 9.21
CA LYS A 179 24.38 18.45 8.30
C LYS A 179 24.27 17.81 6.91
N PRO A 180 24.06 18.57 5.81
CA PRO A 180 23.92 18.03 4.46
C PRO A 180 25.16 17.26 3.98
N ALA A 181 24.96 16.22 3.18
CA ALA A 181 26.03 15.32 2.72
C ALA A 181 26.47 15.49 1.25
N ASN A 182 25.70 16.15 0.38
CA ASN A 182 25.96 16.18 -1.08
C ASN A 182 26.00 17.61 -1.66
N GLU A 183 27.17 18.00 -2.18
CA GLU A 183 27.46 19.33 -2.77
C GLU A 183 26.95 19.50 -4.22
N ALA A 184 26.65 18.41 -4.94
CA ALA A 184 26.32 18.45 -6.37
C ALA A 184 24.98 19.13 -6.69
N GLY A 185 23.97 18.95 -5.83
CA GLY A 185 22.66 19.61 -5.99
C GLY A 185 22.70 21.12 -5.82
N GLU A 186 23.76 21.63 -5.18
CA GLU A 186 24.01 23.06 -5.07
C GLU A 186 24.68 23.60 -6.34
N LYS A 187 25.63 22.86 -6.92
CA LYS A 187 26.30 23.22 -8.18
C LYS A 187 25.34 23.39 -9.35
N VAL A 188 24.37 22.48 -9.51
CA VAL A 188 23.37 22.52 -10.61
C VAL A 188 22.54 23.80 -10.60
N LYS A 189 22.19 24.30 -9.41
CA LYS A 189 21.39 25.53 -9.26
C LYS A 189 22.16 26.79 -9.65
N HIS A 190 23.49 26.72 -9.71
CA HIS A 190 24.35 27.83 -10.09
C HIS A 190 24.85 27.72 -11.54
N SER A 191 24.55 26.61 -12.23
CA SER A 191 24.90 26.45 -13.65
C SER A 191 23.74 26.89 -14.55
N ALA A 192 24.06 27.70 -15.55
CA ALA A 192 23.15 28.10 -16.62
C ALA A 192 23.41 27.34 -17.93
N ASP A 193 24.46 26.52 -17.99
CA ASP A 193 24.87 25.79 -19.19
C ASP A 193 24.08 24.48 -19.34
N GLU A 194 23.44 24.31 -20.50
CA GLU A 194 22.64 23.14 -20.85
C GLU A 194 23.47 21.85 -20.87
N ILE A 195 24.74 21.93 -21.29
CA ILE A 195 25.63 20.77 -21.40
C ILE A 195 26.11 20.34 -20.01
N GLU A 196 26.51 21.28 -19.17
CA GLU A 196 26.91 21.02 -17.79
C GLU A 196 25.75 20.43 -16.98
N VAL A 197 24.54 21.00 -17.09
CA VAL A 197 23.34 20.47 -16.41
C VAL A 197 23.04 19.04 -16.88
N THR A 198 23.16 18.77 -18.18
CA THR A 198 23.00 17.42 -18.74
C THR A 198 24.03 16.44 -18.19
N HIS A 199 25.29 16.84 -18.10
CA HIS A 199 26.35 16.01 -17.51
C HIS A 199 26.09 15.70 -16.03
N LEU A 200 25.71 16.71 -15.24
CA LEU A 200 25.39 16.55 -13.83
C LEU A 200 24.17 15.63 -13.62
N ILE A 201 23.17 15.71 -14.51
CA ILE A 201 22.02 14.79 -14.52
C ILE A 201 22.49 13.35 -14.74
N GLU A 202 23.39 13.12 -15.70
CA GLU A 202 23.87 11.78 -16.04
C GLU A 202 24.80 11.19 -14.97
N GLU A 203 25.72 12.00 -14.44
CA GLU A 203 26.72 11.59 -13.45
C GLU A 203 26.08 11.33 -12.08
N HIS A 204 25.24 12.25 -11.62
CA HIS A 204 24.68 12.22 -10.28
C HIS A 204 23.24 11.70 -10.23
N ARG A 205 22.69 11.26 -11.38
CA ARG A 205 21.29 10.79 -11.53
C ARG A 205 20.28 11.80 -10.99
N LEU A 206 20.50 13.06 -11.33
CA LEU A 206 19.60 14.12 -10.90
C LEU A 206 18.26 13.99 -11.60
N GLU A 207 17.20 14.30 -10.89
CA GLU A 207 15.86 14.28 -11.46
C GLU A 207 15.30 15.71 -11.56
N ARG A 208 14.16 15.85 -12.24
CA ARG A 208 13.59 17.14 -12.67
C ARG A 208 13.44 18.18 -11.55
N GLU A 209 13.03 17.80 -10.35
CA GLU A 209 12.70 18.75 -9.27
C GLU A 209 13.96 19.38 -8.63
N GLN A 210 15.15 18.86 -8.95
CA GLN A 210 16.43 19.48 -8.56
C GLN A 210 16.89 20.55 -9.56
N LEU A 211 16.25 20.64 -10.72
CA LEU A 211 16.57 21.57 -11.79
C LEU A 211 15.75 22.86 -11.65
N LEU A 212 16.29 23.96 -12.18
CA LEU A 212 15.56 25.20 -12.27
C LEU A 212 14.47 25.11 -13.36
N THR A 213 13.42 25.91 -13.20
CA THR A 213 12.33 25.98 -14.19
C THR A 213 12.81 26.37 -15.58
N ASP A 214 13.92 27.11 -15.67
CA ASP A 214 14.52 27.49 -16.95
C ASP A 214 15.24 26.34 -17.63
N HIS A 215 15.89 25.44 -16.88
CA HIS A 215 16.51 24.22 -17.44
C HIS A 215 15.46 23.33 -18.11
N LEU A 216 14.22 23.32 -17.61
CA LEU A 216 13.12 22.51 -18.15
C LEU A 216 12.54 23.02 -19.48
N LYS A 217 13.03 24.16 -20.00
CA LYS A 217 12.70 24.64 -21.35
C LYS A 217 13.56 23.97 -22.42
N SER A 218 14.69 23.37 -22.03
CA SER A 218 15.61 22.69 -22.94
C SER A 218 15.12 21.29 -23.32
N LYS A 219 15.24 20.94 -24.61
CA LYS A 219 14.95 19.58 -25.09
C LYS A 219 16.04 18.58 -24.70
N GLU A 220 17.30 19.00 -24.63
CA GLU A 220 18.42 18.10 -24.28
C GLU A 220 18.39 17.72 -22.79
N VAL A 221 18.03 18.64 -21.90
CA VAL A 221 17.78 18.35 -20.47
C VAL A 221 16.67 17.31 -20.31
N TRP A 222 15.58 17.42 -21.07
CA TRP A 222 14.51 16.40 -21.07
C TRP A 222 14.99 15.04 -21.59
N LYS A 223 15.87 15.01 -22.61
CA LYS A 223 16.47 13.75 -23.09
C LYS A 223 17.37 13.09 -22.06
N ALA A 224 18.11 13.88 -21.28
CA ALA A 224 18.92 13.37 -20.17
C ALA A 224 18.03 12.73 -19.10
N LEU A 225 16.93 13.40 -18.72
CA LEU A 225 15.94 12.91 -17.75
C LEU A 225 15.19 11.63 -18.21
N LEU A 226 15.01 11.44 -19.52
CA LEU A 226 14.40 10.22 -20.09
C LEU A 226 15.19 8.93 -19.79
N LYS A 227 16.45 9.06 -19.33
CA LYS A 227 17.26 7.90 -18.96
C LYS A 227 16.80 7.23 -17.66
N GLU A 228 15.86 7.79 -16.88
CA GLU A 228 15.38 7.20 -15.61
C GLU A 228 13.86 6.93 -15.60
N ILE A 229 13.46 5.69 -15.31
CA ILE A 229 12.08 5.18 -15.55
C ILE A 229 11.05 5.75 -14.57
N LYS A 230 11.45 5.97 -13.32
CA LYS A 230 10.56 6.55 -12.30
C LYS A 230 10.19 8.00 -12.64
N SER A 231 11.13 8.75 -13.20
CA SER A 231 10.92 10.11 -13.71
C SER A 231 9.97 10.07 -14.90
N VAL A 232 10.25 9.20 -15.88
CA VAL A 232 9.43 9.03 -17.09
C VAL A 232 7.94 8.86 -16.76
N LEU A 233 7.58 7.91 -15.89
CA LEU A 233 6.17 7.62 -15.56
C LEU A 233 5.41 8.83 -14.98
N ARG A 234 6.09 9.72 -14.24
CA ARG A 234 5.48 10.91 -13.63
C ARG A 234 5.38 12.08 -14.59
N THR A 235 6.22 12.12 -15.63
CA THR A 235 6.33 13.27 -16.53
C THR A 235 5.71 13.06 -17.90
N LEU A 236 5.26 11.84 -18.26
CA LEU A 236 4.66 11.52 -19.56
C LEU A 236 3.65 12.57 -20.05
N GLY A 237 2.68 12.93 -19.20
CA GLY A 237 1.62 13.89 -19.57
C GLY A 237 2.16 15.26 -19.96
N LYS A 238 3.16 15.76 -19.21
CA LYS A 238 3.80 17.04 -19.50
C LYS A 238 4.67 16.96 -20.77
N MET A 239 5.41 15.87 -20.94
CA MET A 239 6.28 15.69 -22.10
C MET A 239 5.51 15.55 -23.41
N THR A 240 4.32 14.96 -23.37
CA THR A 240 3.39 14.94 -24.51
C THR A 240 2.85 16.34 -24.80
N ALA A 241 2.48 17.11 -23.76
CA ALA A 241 2.00 18.49 -23.92
C ALA A 241 3.07 19.43 -24.50
N ASP A 242 4.33 19.28 -24.04
CA ASP A 242 5.48 20.07 -24.48
C ASP A 242 6.06 19.58 -25.84
N GLN A 243 5.40 18.62 -26.50
CA GLN A 243 5.79 18.02 -27.78
C GLN A 243 7.20 17.40 -27.79
N VAL A 244 7.70 16.98 -26.63
CA VAL A 244 8.91 16.16 -26.52
C VAL A 244 8.61 14.74 -26.98
N LEU A 245 7.46 14.20 -26.59
CA LEU A 245 6.95 12.89 -27.03
C LEU A 245 5.96 13.08 -28.18
N LYS A 246 6.46 13.20 -29.41
CA LYS A 246 5.62 13.33 -30.60
C LYS A 246 5.10 11.96 -31.06
N PRO A 247 3.82 11.84 -31.50
CA PRO A 247 3.30 10.59 -32.05
C PRO A 247 4.22 10.05 -33.16
N GLY A 248 4.63 8.78 -33.04
CA GLY A 248 5.50 8.11 -34.01
C GLY A 248 7.00 8.46 -33.91
N SER A 249 7.45 9.24 -32.91
CA SER A 249 8.87 9.53 -32.74
C SER A 249 9.66 8.33 -32.21
N SER A 250 10.97 8.31 -32.47
CA SER A 250 11.91 7.35 -31.88
C SER A 250 11.92 7.42 -30.35
N ASP A 251 11.65 8.60 -29.77
CA ASP A 251 11.60 8.81 -28.32
C ASP A 251 10.40 8.09 -27.69
N VAL A 252 9.23 8.12 -28.36
CA VAL A 252 8.07 7.34 -27.93
C VAL A 252 8.37 5.85 -27.97
N ALA A 253 9.01 5.37 -29.04
CA ALA A 253 9.39 3.96 -29.14
C ALA A 253 10.39 3.54 -28.04
N ALA A 254 11.36 4.40 -27.74
CA ALA A 254 12.34 4.17 -26.67
C ALA A 254 11.68 4.11 -25.28
N VAL A 255 10.76 5.05 -25.00
CA VAL A 255 9.99 5.06 -23.74
C VAL A 255 9.13 3.81 -23.63
N CYS A 256 8.39 3.43 -24.68
CA CYS A 256 7.57 2.22 -24.68
C CYS A 256 8.40 0.96 -24.42
N LYS A 257 9.51 0.79 -25.15
CA LYS A 257 10.44 -0.34 -24.97
C LYS A 257 10.97 -0.41 -23.53
N ARG A 258 11.20 0.75 -22.92
CA ARG A 258 11.76 0.85 -21.58
C ARG A 258 10.75 0.56 -20.48
N ILE A 259 9.51 1.04 -20.61
CA ILE A 259 8.40 0.72 -19.68
C ILE A 259 8.07 -0.78 -19.75
N GLN A 260 8.21 -1.40 -20.92
CA GLN A 260 7.99 -2.84 -21.12
C GLN A 260 9.19 -3.71 -20.72
N SER A 261 10.32 -3.12 -20.31
CA SER A 261 11.49 -3.90 -19.93
C SER A 261 11.28 -4.54 -18.55
N GLU A 262 11.25 -5.87 -18.49
CA GLU A 262 11.14 -6.62 -17.22
C GLU A 262 12.26 -6.27 -16.23
N ALA A 263 13.48 -6.00 -16.71
CA ALA A 263 14.60 -5.62 -15.85
C ALA A 263 14.37 -4.29 -15.10
N ALA A 264 13.47 -3.44 -15.61
CA ALA A 264 13.11 -2.18 -14.99
C ALA A 264 11.96 -2.29 -13.97
N LEU A 265 11.07 -3.27 -14.15
CA LEU A 265 9.93 -3.53 -13.28
C LEU A 265 10.34 -4.63 -12.28
N LYS A 266 10.86 -4.24 -11.12
CA LYS A 266 11.27 -5.21 -10.10
C LYS A 266 10.07 -6.06 -9.65
N LYS A 267 10.29 -7.38 -9.60
CA LYS A 267 9.43 -8.44 -9.02
C LYS A 267 8.26 -8.88 -9.91
N ASN A 268 8.50 -9.92 -10.71
CA ASN A 268 7.43 -10.74 -11.26
C ASN A 268 6.86 -11.63 -10.15
N VAL A 269 5.55 -11.91 -10.21
CA VAL A 269 4.89 -12.85 -9.30
C VAL A 269 5.20 -14.25 -9.80
N GLU A 270 5.81 -15.09 -8.95
CA GLU A 270 6.04 -16.50 -9.26
C GLU A 270 4.72 -17.27 -9.16
N PRO A 271 4.37 -18.14 -10.12
CA PRO A 271 3.15 -18.91 -10.08
C PRO A 271 3.19 -19.98 -8.98
N ALA A 272 2.06 -20.21 -8.32
CA ALA A 272 1.85 -21.30 -7.40
C ALA A 272 1.51 -22.61 -8.12
N GLY A 273 1.02 -22.55 -9.37
CA GLY A 273 0.64 -23.73 -10.15
C GLY A 273 -0.59 -24.43 -9.56
N LYS A 274 -1.55 -23.64 -9.11
CA LYS A 274 -2.76 -24.09 -8.40
C LYS A 274 -4.02 -23.63 -9.13
N HIS A 275 -5.16 -24.23 -8.80
CA HIS A 275 -6.45 -23.85 -9.39
C HIS A 275 -7.08 -22.72 -8.57
N PHE A 276 -7.24 -21.56 -9.17
CA PHE A 276 -7.76 -20.36 -8.51
C PHE A 276 -9.20 -20.08 -8.93
N ALA A 277 -10.06 -19.79 -7.95
CA ALA A 277 -11.33 -19.12 -8.17
C ALA A 277 -11.22 -17.68 -7.63
N VAL A 278 -11.13 -16.72 -8.55
CA VAL A 278 -11.07 -15.29 -8.24
C VAL A 278 -12.48 -14.73 -8.34
N VAL A 279 -13.01 -14.21 -7.24
CA VAL A 279 -14.39 -13.75 -7.14
C VAL A 279 -14.40 -12.25 -6.91
N VAL A 280 -15.07 -11.51 -7.80
CA VAL A 280 -15.17 -10.04 -7.72
C VAL A 280 -16.56 -9.65 -7.26
N ASP A 281 -16.62 -8.87 -6.19
CA ASP A 281 -17.83 -8.21 -5.72
C ASP A 281 -18.21 -7.05 -6.64
N ILE A 282 -19.40 -7.12 -7.22
CA ILE A 282 -19.90 -6.13 -8.19
C ILE A 282 -20.47 -4.89 -7.50
N SER A 283 -20.60 -4.91 -6.16
CA SER A 283 -20.78 -3.67 -5.40
C SER A 283 -19.53 -2.77 -5.43
N THR A 284 -18.41 -3.24 -6.02
CA THR A 284 -17.29 -2.39 -6.41
C THR A 284 -17.71 -1.42 -7.51
N SER A 285 -18.08 -0.21 -7.10
CA SER A 285 -18.51 0.85 -8.00
C SER A 285 -17.32 1.63 -8.57
N LEU A 286 -17.47 2.13 -9.81
CA LEU A 286 -16.59 3.16 -10.36
C LEU A 286 -16.59 4.46 -9.53
N SER A 287 -17.66 4.71 -8.77
CA SER A 287 -17.75 5.86 -7.84
C SER A 287 -17.02 5.63 -6.51
N SER A 288 -16.73 4.38 -6.16
CA SER A 288 -16.00 4.03 -4.94
C SER A 288 -14.52 4.08 -5.23
N ILE A 289 -13.78 4.91 -4.50
CA ILE A 289 -12.35 5.14 -4.68
C ILE A 289 -11.56 4.38 -3.62
N VAL A 290 -10.45 3.77 -4.04
CA VAL A 290 -9.48 3.18 -3.10
C VAL A 290 -8.83 4.30 -2.30
N GLN A 291 -8.90 4.19 -0.98
CA GLN A 291 -8.37 5.19 -0.07
C GLN A 291 -6.91 5.55 -0.36
N GLY A 292 -6.58 6.84 -0.28
CA GLY A 292 -5.24 7.36 -0.57
C GLY A 292 -4.90 7.41 -2.07
N THR A 293 -5.85 7.09 -2.95
CA THR A 293 -5.65 7.12 -4.41
C THR A 293 -6.78 7.86 -5.12
N SER A 294 -6.63 8.05 -6.43
CA SER A 294 -7.70 8.50 -7.32
C SER A 294 -8.28 7.36 -8.18
N VAL A 295 -8.00 6.10 -7.82
CA VAL A 295 -8.37 4.93 -8.61
C VAL A 295 -9.61 4.28 -8.02
N SER A 296 -10.56 3.88 -8.86
CA SER A 296 -11.78 3.22 -8.40
C SER A 296 -11.52 1.78 -7.93
N THR A 297 -12.38 1.29 -7.03
CA THR A 297 -12.32 -0.07 -6.51
C THR A 297 -12.55 -1.10 -7.62
N ALA A 298 -13.42 -0.82 -8.60
CA ALA A 298 -13.63 -1.67 -9.77
C ALA A 298 -12.37 -1.82 -10.64
N VAL A 299 -11.68 -0.71 -10.95
CA VAL A 299 -10.41 -0.74 -11.71
C VAL A 299 -9.34 -1.50 -10.92
N THR A 300 -9.32 -1.35 -9.60
CA THR A 300 -8.37 -2.05 -8.74
C THR A 300 -8.64 -3.56 -8.70
N ALA A 301 -9.90 -3.96 -8.56
CA ALA A 301 -10.30 -5.36 -8.60
C ALA A 301 -9.99 -6.00 -9.97
N ALA A 302 -10.26 -5.28 -11.06
CA ALA A 302 -9.88 -5.70 -12.41
C ALA A 302 -8.37 -5.93 -12.52
N ALA A 303 -7.55 -4.97 -12.06
CA ALA A 303 -6.10 -5.08 -12.11
C ALA A 303 -5.58 -6.28 -11.31
N LEU A 304 -6.09 -6.50 -10.10
CA LEU A 304 -5.70 -7.64 -9.25
C LEU A 304 -6.11 -8.98 -9.86
N ALA A 305 -7.34 -9.07 -10.40
CA ALA A 305 -7.80 -10.26 -11.10
C ALA A 305 -6.93 -10.57 -12.33
N MET A 306 -6.59 -9.56 -13.12
CA MET A 306 -5.70 -9.71 -14.27
C MET A 306 -4.30 -10.20 -13.90
N VAL A 307 -3.74 -9.76 -12.77
CA VAL A 307 -2.44 -10.27 -12.29
C VAL A 307 -2.53 -11.77 -12.05
N ILE A 308 -3.59 -12.26 -11.39
CA ILE A 308 -3.76 -13.69 -11.11
C ILE A 308 -4.00 -14.46 -12.41
N VAL A 309 -4.92 -14.01 -13.27
CA VAL A 309 -5.23 -14.67 -14.56
C VAL A 309 -4.00 -14.77 -15.47
N ARG A 310 -3.10 -13.78 -15.44
CA ARG A 310 -1.86 -13.80 -16.25
C ARG A 310 -0.73 -14.62 -15.62
N THR A 311 -0.81 -14.90 -14.32
CA THR A 311 0.22 -15.64 -13.59
C THR A 311 -0.13 -17.11 -13.49
N GLU A 312 -1.40 -17.43 -13.22
CA GLU A 312 -1.89 -18.79 -12.94
C GLU A 312 -2.73 -19.30 -14.11
N ALA A 313 -2.24 -20.38 -14.75
CA ALA A 313 -2.86 -20.95 -15.94
C ALA A 313 -4.30 -21.44 -15.70
N GLU A 314 -4.59 -21.93 -14.48
CA GLU A 314 -5.90 -22.48 -14.09
C GLU A 314 -6.66 -21.51 -13.19
N THR A 315 -7.09 -20.38 -13.76
CA THR A 315 -7.87 -19.36 -13.04
C THR A 315 -9.28 -19.22 -13.62
N GLN A 316 -10.29 -19.28 -12.75
CA GLN A 316 -11.66 -18.92 -13.08
C GLN A 316 -12.02 -17.60 -12.40
N VAL A 317 -12.45 -16.62 -13.19
CA VAL A 317 -12.96 -15.35 -12.66
C VAL A 317 -14.48 -15.40 -12.58
N LEU A 318 -14.99 -15.09 -11.40
CA LEU A 318 -16.38 -15.15 -11.02
C LEU A 318 -16.82 -13.78 -10.50
N ALA A 319 -18.10 -13.45 -10.57
CA ALA A 319 -18.63 -12.22 -10.00
C ALA A 319 -20.02 -12.40 -9.38
N TYR A 320 -20.33 -11.55 -8.40
CA TYR A 320 -21.61 -11.53 -7.69
C TYR A 320 -22.70 -10.77 -8.42
N SER A 321 -23.67 -11.46 -9.01
CA SER A 321 -24.77 -10.85 -9.76
C SER A 321 -26.12 -11.34 -9.22
N GLU A 322 -27.00 -10.43 -8.81
CA GLU A 322 -28.39 -10.73 -8.41
C GLU A 322 -28.54 -11.88 -7.38
N GLY A 323 -27.60 -11.99 -6.44
CA GLY A 323 -27.62 -13.05 -5.41
C GLY A 323 -27.13 -14.42 -5.87
N ALA A 324 -26.48 -14.48 -7.04
CA ALA A 324 -25.79 -15.65 -7.55
C ALA A 324 -24.33 -15.32 -7.90
N ILE A 325 -23.56 -16.36 -8.17
CA ILE A 325 -22.22 -16.25 -8.74
C ILE A 325 -22.29 -16.58 -10.23
N VAL A 326 -21.77 -15.67 -11.05
CA VAL A 326 -21.70 -15.81 -12.50
C VAL A 326 -20.25 -15.84 -12.98
N PRO A 327 -19.88 -16.72 -13.91
CA PRO A 327 -18.56 -16.68 -14.54
C PRO A 327 -18.39 -15.42 -15.38
N CYS A 328 -17.21 -14.81 -15.31
CA CYS A 328 -16.81 -13.68 -16.14
C CYS A 328 -15.86 -14.16 -17.23
N THR A 329 -16.09 -13.73 -18.47
CA THR A 329 -15.18 -13.96 -19.59
C THR A 329 -14.02 -12.98 -19.53
N ILE A 330 -13.08 -13.23 -18.62
CA ILE A 330 -11.85 -12.43 -18.47
C ILE A 330 -10.68 -13.31 -18.89
N SER A 331 -9.89 -12.81 -19.84
CA SER A 331 -8.71 -13.50 -20.37
C SER A 331 -7.46 -12.64 -20.24
N GLY A 332 -6.29 -13.30 -20.25
CA GLY A 332 -5.00 -12.63 -20.04
C GLY A 332 -4.63 -11.61 -21.12
N ASP A 333 -5.19 -11.73 -22.32
CA ASP A 333 -4.98 -10.83 -23.47
C ASP A 333 -5.82 -9.55 -23.42
N MET A 334 -6.89 -9.52 -22.60
CA MET A 334 -7.71 -8.31 -22.43
C MET A 334 -6.90 -7.16 -21.83
N SER A 335 -7.27 -5.93 -22.21
CA SER A 335 -6.78 -4.71 -21.58
C SER A 335 -7.49 -4.44 -20.25
N LEU A 336 -6.83 -3.68 -19.36
CA LEU A 336 -7.43 -3.28 -18.08
C LEU A 336 -8.79 -2.57 -18.25
N ARG A 337 -8.94 -1.80 -19.33
CA ARG A 337 -10.19 -1.11 -19.66
C ARG A 337 -11.30 -2.12 -20.00
N GLU A 338 -11.01 -3.11 -20.82
CA GLU A 338 -11.98 -4.14 -21.22
C GLU A 338 -12.40 -4.97 -20.01
N VAL A 339 -11.44 -5.44 -19.19
CA VAL A 339 -11.75 -6.20 -17.98
C VAL A 339 -12.60 -5.38 -17.00
N THR A 340 -12.28 -4.10 -16.80
CA THR A 340 -13.09 -3.21 -15.96
C THR A 340 -14.51 -3.06 -16.52
N ALA A 341 -14.65 -2.91 -17.84
CA ALA A 341 -15.96 -2.81 -18.48
C ALA A 341 -16.78 -4.10 -18.31
N GLU A 342 -16.16 -5.28 -18.46
CA GLU A 342 -16.85 -6.56 -18.24
C GLU A 342 -17.35 -6.69 -16.79
N LEU A 343 -16.55 -6.32 -15.80
CA LEU A 343 -16.94 -6.41 -14.40
C LEU A 343 -18.10 -5.47 -14.04
N VAL A 344 -18.16 -4.28 -14.64
CA VAL A 344 -19.18 -3.26 -14.34
C VAL A 344 -20.49 -3.48 -15.11
N LYS A 345 -20.51 -4.32 -16.16
CA LYS A 345 -21.75 -4.65 -16.90
C LYS A 345 -22.78 -5.39 -16.06
N LEU A 346 -22.31 -6.16 -15.09
CA LEU A 346 -23.16 -7.04 -14.31
C LEU A 346 -23.91 -6.24 -13.23
N PRO A 347 -25.20 -6.52 -13.00
CA PRO A 347 -25.98 -5.85 -11.97
C PRO A 347 -25.45 -6.20 -10.57
N SER A 348 -25.38 -5.22 -9.68
CA SER A 348 -24.90 -5.43 -8.32
C SER A 348 -25.92 -6.24 -7.49
N GLY A 349 -25.41 -7.21 -6.74
CA GLY A 349 -26.18 -7.99 -5.77
C GLY A 349 -25.64 -7.79 -4.34
N TYR A 350 -26.09 -8.65 -3.43
CA TYR A 350 -25.50 -8.77 -2.10
C TYR A 350 -24.29 -9.73 -2.15
N THR A 351 -23.36 -9.55 -1.22
CA THR A 351 -22.14 -10.35 -1.14
C THR A 351 -22.32 -11.48 -0.13
N ASP A 352 -22.26 -12.71 -0.63
CA ASP A 352 -22.27 -13.92 0.19
C ASP A 352 -21.02 -14.77 -0.06
N TYR A 353 -20.13 -14.80 0.92
CA TYR A 353 -18.84 -15.49 0.81
C TYR A 353 -18.95 -17.02 0.70
N ALA A 354 -20.12 -17.61 0.99
CA ALA A 354 -20.34 -19.04 0.81
C ALA A 354 -20.65 -19.41 -0.65
N LEU A 355 -21.22 -18.49 -1.44
CA LEU A 355 -21.69 -18.79 -2.79
C LEU A 355 -20.59 -19.31 -3.74
N PRO A 356 -19.36 -18.78 -3.75
CA PRO A 356 -18.31 -19.33 -4.62
C PRO A 356 -17.97 -20.78 -4.32
N ILE A 357 -18.00 -21.14 -3.03
CA ILE A 357 -17.67 -22.49 -2.56
C ILE A 357 -18.81 -23.45 -2.90
N LEU A 358 -20.06 -23.04 -2.66
CA LEU A 358 -21.24 -23.81 -3.01
C LEU A 358 -21.31 -24.02 -4.53
N TRP A 359 -21.06 -22.97 -5.30
CA TRP A 359 -21.01 -23.03 -6.76
C TRP A 359 -19.98 -24.04 -7.26
N ALA A 360 -18.75 -24.02 -6.72
CA ALA A 360 -17.72 -24.97 -7.08
C ALA A 360 -18.09 -26.41 -6.69
N SER A 361 -18.69 -26.59 -5.50
CA SER A 361 -19.19 -27.88 -5.02
C SER A 361 -20.27 -28.45 -5.95
N GLU A 362 -21.28 -27.64 -6.29
CA GLU A 362 -22.40 -28.03 -7.14
C GLU A 362 -21.96 -28.37 -8.56
N LYS A 363 -20.94 -27.67 -9.07
CA LYS A 363 -20.39 -27.90 -10.41
C LYS A 363 -19.31 -28.97 -10.46
N GLY A 364 -18.86 -29.50 -9.31
CA GLY A 364 -17.76 -30.46 -9.23
C GLY A 364 -16.43 -29.90 -9.73
N ILE A 365 -16.20 -28.60 -9.56
CA ILE A 365 -14.98 -27.92 -10.00
C ILE A 365 -13.96 -27.97 -8.86
N ALA A 366 -12.78 -28.53 -9.13
CA ALA A 366 -11.66 -28.58 -8.20
C ALA A 366 -10.92 -27.22 -8.17
N VAL A 367 -10.89 -26.60 -6.99
CA VAL A 367 -10.32 -25.29 -6.71
C VAL A 367 -9.42 -25.42 -5.48
N ASP A 368 -8.16 -25.06 -5.63
CA ASP A 368 -7.20 -25.03 -4.53
C ASP A 368 -7.33 -23.75 -3.69
N MET A 369 -7.65 -22.63 -4.34
CA MET A 369 -7.68 -21.32 -3.70
C MET A 369 -8.87 -20.45 -4.15
N PHE A 370 -9.70 -20.05 -3.19
CA PHE A 370 -10.73 -19.03 -3.38
C PHE A 370 -10.19 -17.67 -2.94
N ILE A 371 -10.25 -16.67 -3.82
CA ILE A 371 -9.84 -15.28 -3.54
C ILE A 371 -11.04 -14.39 -3.79
N ILE A 372 -11.51 -13.66 -2.77
CA ILE A 372 -12.66 -12.77 -2.89
C ILE A 372 -12.19 -11.31 -2.79
N PHE A 373 -12.45 -10.52 -3.83
CA PHE A 373 -12.25 -9.08 -3.83
C PHE A 373 -13.57 -8.37 -3.53
N THR A 374 -13.65 -7.69 -2.39
CA THR A 374 -14.85 -6.99 -1.94
C THR A 374 -14.50 -5.64 -1.31
N ASN A 375 -15.40 -4.68 -1.45
CA ASN A 375 -15.36 -3.39 -0.73
C ASN A 375 -16.36 -3.37 0.44
N SER A 376 -17.09 -4.45 0.69
CA SER A 376 -18.10 -4.56 1.73
C SER A 376 -17.64 -5.50 2.85
N ALA A 377 -17.73 -5.03 4.09
CA ALA A 377 -17.43 -5.82 5.29
C ALA A 377 -18.63 -6.67 5.77
N CYS A 378 -19.78 -6.52 5.12
CA CYS A 378 -21.04 -7.11 5.56
C CYS A 378 -21.35 -8.37 4.72
N TRP A 379 -21.28 -9.52 5.36
CA TRP A 379 -21.76 -10.79 4.83
C TRP A 379 -23.27 -10.91 5.04
N HIS A 380 -24.02 -11.19 3.98
CA HIS A 380 -25.49 -11.29 4.02
C HIS A 380 -26.01 -12.72 3.80
N GLY A 381 -25.11 -13.70 3.79
CA GLY A 381 -25.45 -15.10 3.55
C GLY A 381 -26.10 -15.80 4.75
N LYS A 382 -26.81 -16.89 4.47
CA LYS A 382 -27.36 -17.78 5.51
C LYS A 382 -26.41 -18.89 5.93
N ALA A 383 -25.48 -19.27 5.05
CA ALA A 383 -24.59 -20.42 5.23
C ALA A 383 -23.18 -19.99 5.63
N ASN A 384 -22.64 -20.53 6.72
CA ASN A 384 -21.31 -20.15 7.19
C ASN A 384 -20.23 -20.54 6.15
N PRO A 385 -19.46 -19.57 5.59
CA PRO A 385 -18.46 -19.85 4.57
C PRO A 385 -17.37 -20.82 5.03
N ALA A 386 -17.01 -20.81 6.32
CA ALA A 386 -16.01 -21.72 6.87
C ALA A 386 -16.52 -23.17 6.92
N GLU A 387 -17.82 -23.36 7.18
CA GLU A 387 -18.45 -24.69 7.13
C GLU A 387 -18.58 -25.18 5.69
N CYS A 388 -19.01 -24.33 4.77
CA CYS A 388 -19.04 -24.65 3.34
C CYS A 388 -17.65 -25.08 2.83
N LEU A 389 -16.58 -24.37 3.24
CA LEU A 389 -15.22 -24.72 2.85
C LEU A 389 -14.76 -26.06 3.43
N ARG A 390 -15.17 -26.39 4.67
CA ARG A 390 -14.90 -27.71 5.26
C ARG A 390 -15.61 -28.80 4.48
N MET A 391 -16.89 -28.62 4.16
CA MET A 391 -17.66 -29.58 3.39
C MET A 391 -17.06 -29.78 2.00
N TYR A 392 -16.68 -28.70 1.32
CA TYR A 392 -16.02 -28.74 0.02
C TYR A 392 -14.75 -29.61 0.03
N ARG A 393 -13.90 -29.45 1.05
CA ARG A 393 -12.67 -30.24 1.25
C ARG A 393 -12.90 -31.73 1.53
N HIS A 394 -14.12 -32.12 1.92
CA HIS A 394 -14.46 -33.54 2.14
C HIS A 394 -15.06 -34.20 0.89
N VAL A 395 -15.59 -33.40 -0.04
CA VAL A 395 -16.27 -33.86 -1.25
C VAL A 395 -15.35 -33.80 -2.47
N SER A 396 -14.37 -32.89 -2.46
CA SER A 396 -13.34 -32.70 -3.49
C SER A 396 -12.06 -33.43 -3.10
#